data_AF-A0A931VR41-F1
#
_entry.id   AF-A0A931VR41-F1
#
_cell.length_a   1.000
_cell.length_b   1.000
_cell.length_c   1.000
_cell.angle_alpha   90.00
_cell.angle_beta   90.00
_cell.angle_gamma   90.00
#
_symmetry.space_group_name_H-M   'P 1'
#
loop_
_entity.id
_entity.type
_entity.pdbx_description
1 polymer ?
#
loop_
_entity_poly.entity_id
_entity_poly.type
_entity_poly.pdbx_seq_one_letter_code
_entity_poly.pdbx_strand_id
1 'polypeptide(L)'
;GHRSAVFGIQSSSEKNYKGALSLHFFYLNVGADGHPWPVRVEIPKWVADDKEKLDLLHAVLVSQCRMMGSKPYPYLLHRAHETAMVKHEEKEQIEQMLTQELRNQNEEVDEGSYKQSAKDLKGRTRI
;
A
#
# COMPACT_ATOMS: atom_id res chain seq x y z
N GLY A 1 11.99 -3.69 20.12
CA GLY A 1 11.07 -2.66 19.57
C GLY A 1 10.18 -2.19 20.68
N HIS A 2 9.75 -0.93 20.66
CA HIS A 2 8.79 -0.39 21.63
C HIS A 2 7.43 -0.27 20.96
N ARG A 3 6.38 -0.75 21.64
CA ARG A 3 4.99 -0.59 21.21
C ARG A 3 4.16 0.12 22.27
N SER A 4 3.13 0.85 21.85
CA SER A 4 2.14 1.43 22.75
C SER A 4 1.19 0.37 23.32
N ALA A 5 0.27 0.80 24.19
CA ALA A 5 -0.94 0.04 24.49
C ALA A 5 -1.76 -0.20 23.21
N VAL A 6 -2.65 -1.20 23.25
CA VAL A 6 -3.61 -1.47 22.20
C VAL A 6 -4.88 -0.67 22.45
N PHE A 7 -5.40 -0.02 21.43
CA PHE A 7 -6.57 0.84 21.47
C PHE A 7 -7.67 0.25 20.58
N GLY A 8 -8.93 0.38 20.97
CA GLY A 8 -10.07 0.08 20.09
C GLY A 8 -10.32 1.23 19.12
N ILE A 9 -10.62 0.93 17.85
CA ILE A 9 -11.03 1.97 16.90
C ILE A 9 -12.44 2.43 17.24
N GLN A 10 -12.59 3.72 17.55
CA GLN A 10 -13.89 4.39 17.66
C GLN A 10 -14.07 5.30 16.44
N SER A 11 -14.56 4.73 15.34
CA SER A 11 -14.83 5.48 14.10
C SER A 11 -16.13 5.01 13.45
N SER A 12 -16.62 5.75 12.45
CA SER A 12 -17.82 5.34 11.69
C SER A 12 -17.68 3.94 11.07
N SER A 13 -16.47 3.49 10.78
CA SER A 13 -16.14 2.15 10.26
C SER A 13 -16.34 1.03 11.30
N GLU A 14 -16.39 1.33 12.59
CA GLU A 14 -16.71 0.38 13.66
C GLU A 14 -18.08 -0.29 13.43
N LYS A 15 -19.00 0.41 12.77
CA LYS A 15 -20.33 -0.11 12.44
C LYS A 15 -20.28 -1.37 11.55
N ASN A 16 -19.25 -1.49 10.72
CA ASN A 16 -19.08 -2.59 9.77
C ASN A 16 -18.31 -3.77 10.35
N TYR A 17 -17.50 -3.55 11.39
CA TYR A 17 -16.60 -4.55 11.95
C TYR A 17 -16.91 -4.77 13.44
N LYS A 18 -17.72 -5.80 13.73
CA LYS A 18 -18.22 -6.11 15.09
C LYS A 18 -17.65 -7.42 15.63
N GLY A 19 -17.72 -7.59 16.95
CA GLY A 19 -17.32 -8.81 17.64
C GLY A 19 -15.83 -9.11 17.48
N ALA A 20 -15.49 -10.35 17.11
CA ALA A 20 -14.09 -10.75 16.90
C ALA A 20 -13.38 -9.97 15.79
N LEU A 21 -14.12 -9.40 14.84
CA LEU A 21 -13.58 -8.61 13.74
C LEU A 21 -13.42 -7.13 14.08
N SER A 22 -13.80 -6.69 15.28
CA SER A 22 -13.66 -5.28 15.64
C SER A 22 -12.20 -4.84 15.60
N LEU A 23 -11.98 -3.66 15.02
CA LEU A 23 -10.63 -3.20 14.72
C LEU A 23 -10.01 -2.56 15.96
N HIS A 24 -8.77 -2.95 16.23
CA HIS A 24 -7.90 -2.41 17.26
C HIS A 24 -6.62 -1.91 16.60
N PHE A 25 -5.86 -1.06 17.28
CA PHE A 25 -4.60 -0.58 16.76
C PHE A 25 -3.59 -0.32 17.88
N PHE A 26 -2.32 -0.32 17.51
CA PHE A 26 -1.22 0.14 18.38
C PHE A 26 -0.18 0.89 17.55
N TYR A 27 0.64 1.68 18.21
CA TYR A 27 1.79 2.33 17.59
C TYR A 27 3.05 1.51 17.83
N LEU A 28 3.81 1.32 16.76
CA LEU A 28 5.09 0.64 16.77
C LEU A 28 6.17 1.63 16.36
N ASN A 29 7.21 1.79 17.18
CA ASN A 29 8.41 2.48 16.74
C ASN A 29 9.29 1.51 15.94
N VAL A 30 9.41 1.76 14.64
CA VAL A 30 10.28 0.98 13.73
C VAL A 30 11.62 1.66 13.46
N GLY A 31 11.82 2.87 14.00
CA GLY A 31 13.05 3.64 13.90
C GLY A 31 14.23 3.07 14.69
N ALA A 32 15.41 3.65 14.46
CA ALA A 32 16.62 3.38 15.24
C ALA A 32 16.70 4.33 16.44
N ASP A 33 17.60 4.04 17.38
CA ASP A 33 17.87 4.91 18.52
C ASP A 33 18.31 6.30 18.02
N GLY A 34 17.66 7.36 18.52
CA GLY A 34 17.87 8.74 18.08
C GLY A 34 17.03 9.19 16.88
N HIS A 35 16.43 8.26 16.12
CA HIS A 35 15.55 8.56 14.97
C HIS A 35 14.26 7.71 15.03
N PRO A 36 13.32 8.04 15.95
CA PRO A 36 12.08 7.30 16.07
C PRO A 36 11.21 7.48 14.83
N TRP A 37 10.61 6.38 14.37
CA TRP A 37 9.65 6.37 13.26
C TRP A 37 8.40 5.60 13.70
N PRO A 38 7.39 6.28 14.27
CA PRO A 38 6.18 5.63 14.71
C PRO A 38 5.28 5.28 13.52
N VAL A 39 4.83 4.03 13.48
CA VAL A 39 3.80 3.56 12.53
C VAL A 39 2.58 3.06 13.29
N ARG A 40 1.40 3.25 12.71
CA ARG A 40 0.15 2.70 13.22
C ARG A 40 -0.08 1.33 12.61
N VAL A 41 -0.26 0.32 13.45
CA VAL A 41 -0.59 -1.05 13.05
C VAL A 41 -2.01 -1.34 13.50
N GLU A 42 -2.88 -1.69 12.55
CA GLU A 42 -4.26 -2.07 12.83
C GLU A 42 -4.40 -3.60 12.79
N ILE A 43 -5.15 -4.15 13.74
CA ILE A 43 -5.32 -5.58 13.96
C ILE A 43 -6.78 -5.87 14.35
N PRO A 44 -7.29 -7.06 14.08
CA PRO A 44 -8.60 -7.47 14.57
C PRO A 44 -8.56 -7.79 16.07
N LYS A 45 -9.71 -7.72 16.74
CA LYS A 45 -9.87 -7.95 18.18
C LYS A 45 -9.35 -9.30 18.65
N TRP A 46 -9.54 -10.37 17.88
CA TRP A 46 -9.05 -11.70 18.26
C TRP A 46 -7.52 -11.79 18.31
N VAL A 47 -6.79 -10.89 17.63
CA VAL A 47 -5.32 -10.76 17.79
C VAL A 47 -5.00 -9.90 19.00
N ALA A 48 -5.79 -8.84 19.24
CA ALA A 48 -5.60 -7.96 20.39
C ALA A 48 -5.83 -8.67 21.74
N ASP A 49 -6.80 -9.59 21.80
CA ASP A 49 -7.15 -10.35 23.00
C ASP A 49 -6.16 -11.51 23.29
N ASP A 50 -5.38 -11.93 22.27
CA ASP A 50 -4.39 -13.00 22.39
C ASP A 50 -2.97 -12.43 22.46
N LYS A 51 -2.40 -12.47 23.67
CA LYS A 51 -1.09 -11.91 23.96
C LYS A 51 0.02 -12.56 23.13
N GLU A 52 -0.01 -13.88 22.93
CA GLU A 52 1.03 -14.60 22.19
C GLU A 52 1.03 -14.19 20.72
N LYS A 53 -0.16 -14.10 20.11
CA LYS A 53 -0.30 -13.63 18.73
C LYS A 53 0.15 -12.18 18.56
N LEU A 54 -0.21 -11.32 19.51
CA LEU A 54 0.18 -9.91 19.49
C LEU A 54 1.71 -9.74 19.63
N ASP A 55 2.34 -10.52 20.51
CA ASP A 55 3.79 -10.51 20.71
C ASP A 55 4.53 -11.05 19.49
N LEU A 56 4.03 -12.12 18.86
CA LEU A 56 4.57 -12.66 17.62
C LEU A 56 4.48 -11.65 16.47
N LEU A 57 3.31 -11.02 16.26
CA LEU A 57 3.13 -10.00 15.23
C LEU A 57 4.10 -8.84 15.42
N HIS A 58 4.24 -8.36 16.66
CA HIS A 58 5.18 -7.29 16.99
C HIS A 58 6.62 -7.69 16.67
N ALA A 59 7.05 -8.88 17.06
CA ALA A 59 8.40 -9.38 16.77
C ALA A 59 8.68 -9.46 15.27
N VAL A 60 7.74 -10.01 14.49
CA VAL A 60 7.86 -10.11 13.02
C VAL A 60 8.00 -8.72 12.39
N LEU A 61 7.12 -7.77 12.73
CA LEU A 61 7.17 -6.42 12.16
C LEU A 61 8.49 -5.71 12.48
N VAL A 62 8.98 -5.82 13.73
CA VAL A 62 10.27 -5.25 14.11
C VAL A 62 11.42 -5.90 13.33
N SER A 63 11.40 -7.23 13.15
CA SER A 63 12.44 -7.93 12.38
C SER A 63 12.47 -7.49 10.92
N GLN A 64 11.30 -7.39 10.27
CA GLN A 64 11.18 -7.01 8.87
C GLN A 64 11.61 -5.56 8.62
N CYS A 65 11.22 -4.64 9.49
CA CYS A 65 11.62 -3.24 9.36
C CYS A 65 13.13 -3.04 9.55
N ARG A 66 13.77 -3.82 10.44
CA ARG A 66 15.22 -3.77 10.65
C ARG A 66 16.02 -4.25 9.43
N MET A 67 15.47 -5.17 8.64
CA MET A 67 16.13 -5.65 7.42
C MET A 67 16.32 -4.53 6.36
N MET A 68 15.48 -3.49 6.36
CA MET A 68 15.55 -2.39 5.38
C MET A 68 16.53 -1.26 5.76
N GLY A 69 17.29 -1.39 6.85
CA GLY A 69 18.40 -0.50 7.19
C GLY A 69 17.96 0.95 7.44
N SER A 70 18.33 1.87 6.54
CA SER A 70 18.16 3.32 6.70
C SER A 70 16.72 3.83 6.55
N LYS A 71 15.82 3.03 5.95
CA LYS A 71 14.39 3.35 5.81
C LYS A 71 13.57 2.19 6.37
N PRO A 72 13.23 2.20 7.66
CA PRO A 72 12.52 1.12 8.30
C PRO A 72 11.07 1.08 7.79
N TYR A 73 10.82 0.15 6.88
CA TYR A 73 9.50 -0.17 6.36
C TYR A 73 9.39 -1.69 6.22
N PRO A 74 8.21 -2.30 6.39
CA PRO A 74 8.09 -3.73 6.16
C PRO A 74 8.43 -4.07 4.70
N TYR A 75 9.44 -4.91 4.49
CA TYR A 75 9.89 -5.32 3.16
C TYR A 75 8.75 -5.87 2.29
N LEU A 76 7.84 -6.64 2.88
CA LEU A 76 6.67 -7.18 2.18
C LEU A 76 5.75 -6.08 1.62
N LEU A 77 5.52 -4.99 2.37
CA LEU A 77 4.71 -3.88 1.89
C LEU A 77 5.44 -3.09 0.79
N HIS A 78 6.75 -2.95 0.91
CA HIS A 78 7.57 -2.33 -0.13
C HIS A 78 7.46 -3.12 -1.45
N ARG A 79 7.64 -4.44 -1.38
CA ARG A 79 7.52 -5.33 -2.55
C ARG A 79 6.12 -5.35 -3.13
N ALA A 80 5.08 -5.33 -2.29
CA ALA A 80 3.70 -5.26 -2.77
C ALA A 80 3.45 -3.95 -3.55
N HIS A 81 3.97 -2.81 -3.06
CA HIS A 81 3.88 -1.54 -3.77
C HIS A 81 4.62 -1.57 -5.11
N GLU A 82 5.85 -2.09 -5.14
CA GLU A 82 6.61 -2.26 -6.39
C GLU A 82 5.87 -3.13 -7.41
N THR A 83 5.29 -4.24 -6.96
CA THR A 83 4.60 -5.21 -7.84
C THR A 83 3.27 -4.67 -8.35
N ALA A 84 2.54 -3.90 -7.54
CA ALA A 84 1.27 -3.31 -7.92
C ALA A 84 1.41 -2.04 -8.76
N MET A 85 2.62 -1.50 -8.91
CA MET A 85 2.86 -0.26 -9.65
C MET A 85 2.87 -0.53 -11.15
N VAL A 86 1.74 -0.28 -11.81
CA VAL A 86 1.65 -0.26 -13.27
C VAL A 86 2.29 1.01 -13.80
N LYS A 87 3.39 0.88 -14.54
CA LYS A 87 4.07 2.01 -15.17
C LYS A 87 3.24 2.55 -16.34
N HIS A 88 3.45 3.82 -16.65
CA HIS A 88 2.78 4.45 -17.78
C HIS A 88 3.12 3.75 -19.11
N GLU A 89 4.37 3.29 -19.27
CA GLU A 89 4.83 2.52 -20.43
C GLU A 89 4.10 1.18 -20.57
N GLU A 90 3.85 0.47 -19.47
CA GLU A 90 3.10 -0.80 -19.49
C GLU A 90 1.63 -0.55 -19.88
N LYS A 91 1.05 0.54 -19.38
CA LYS A 91 -0.29 0.95 -19.78
C LYS A 91 -0.36 1.26 -21.29
N GLU A 92 0.59 2.03 -21.81
CA GLU A 92 0.66 2.36 -23.24
C GLU A 92 0.84 1.11 -24.11
N GLN A 93 1.67 0.16 -23.69
CA GLN A 93 1.84 -1.12 -24.39
C GLN A 93 0.55 -1.93 -24.42
N ILE A 94 -0.18 -2.02 -23.30
CA ILE A 94 -1.48 -2.72 -23.25
C ILE A 94 -2.50 -2.01 -24.15
N GLU A 95 -2.56 -0.68 -24.15
CA GLU A 95 -3.44 0.09 -25.03
C GLU A 95 -3.09 -0.14 -26.51
N GLN A 96 -1.81 -0.22 -26.87
CA GLN A 96 -1.36 -0.55 -28.23
C GLN A 96 -1.76 -1.97 -28.64
N MET A 97 -1.54 -2.96 -27.76
CA MET A 97 -1.93 -4.35 -28.02
C MET A 97 -3.45 -4.50 -28.17
N LEU A 98 -4.23 -3.81 -27.32
CA LEU A 98 -5.68 -3.79 -27.40
C LEU A 98 -6.17 -3.14 -28.70
N THR A 99 -5.57 -2.01 -29.08
CA THR A 99 -5.86 -1.32 -30.34
C THR A 99 -5.56 -2.22 -31.54
N GLN A 100 -4.45 -2.95 -31.50
CA GLN A 100 -4.08 -3.89 -32.55
C GLN A 100 -5.06 -5.06 -32.64
N GLU A 101 -5.51 -5.60 -31.51
CA GLU A 101 -6.47 -6.70 -31.49
C GLU A 101 -7.87 -6.27 -31.96
N LEU A 102 -8.34 -5.09 -31.56
CA LEU A 102 -9.60 -4.52 -32.07
C LEU A 102 -9.58 -4.35 -33.59
N ARG A 103 -8.45 -3.87 -34.13
CA ARG A 103 -8.24 -3.79 -35.59
C ARG A 103 -8.24 -5.17 -36.24
N ASN A 104 -7.62 -6.18 -35.62
CA ASN A 104 -7.64 -7.55 -36.13
C ASN A 104 -9.08 -8.12 -36.19
N GLN A 105 -9.95 -7.69 -35.28
CA GLN A 105 -11.36 -8.10 -35.22
C GLN A 105 -12.29 -7.21 -36.07
N ASN A 106 -11.75 -6.27 -36.86
CA ASN A 106 -12.50 -5.28 -37.65
C ASN A 106 -13.45 -4.39 -36.81
N GLU A 107 -13.13 -4.18 -35.55
CA GLU A 107 -13.87 -3.24 -34.69
C GLU A 107 -13.30 -1.82 -34.85
N GLU A 108 -14.18 -0.81 -34.78
CA GLU A 108 -13.75 0.59 -34.81
C GLU A 108 -13.00 0.95 -33.53
N VAL A 109 -11.82 1.52 -33.69
CA VAL A 109 -11.05 2.11 -32.57
C VAL A 109 -11.35 3.60 -32.56
N ASP A 110 -11.93 4.08 -31.45
CA ASP A 110 -12.24 5.50 -31.26
C ASP A 110 -10.98 6.36 -31.41
N GLU A 111 -11.05 7.43 -32.21
CA GLU A 111 -9.93 8.36 -32.35
C GLU A 111 -9.81 9.14 -31.04
N GLY A 112 -8.74 8.85 -30.29
CA GLY A 112 -8.53 9.38 -28.94
C GLY A 112 -8.85 10.87 -28.80
N SER A 113 -9.54 11.23 -27.72
CA SER A 113 -10.04 12.59 -27.47
C SER A 113 -8.98 13.68 -27.67
N TYR A 114 -9.36 14.79 -28.32
CA TYR A 114 -8.52 15.99 -28.46
C TYR A 114 -7.92 16.53 -27.15
N LYS A 115 -8.52 16.21 -25.99
CA LYS A 115 -7.98 16.54 -24.66
C LYS A 115 -6.81 15.65 -24.24
N GLN A 116 -6.77 14.41 -24.72
CA GLN A 116 -5.68 13.46 -24.49
C GLN A 116 -4.46 13.82 -25.35
N SER A 117 -4.69 14.19 -26.62
CA SER A 117 -3.64 14.64 -27.54
C SER A 117 -2.86 15.85 -26.99
N ALA A 118 -3.53 16.75 -26.25
CA ALA A 118 -2.90 17.89 -25.60
C ALA A 118 -2.07 17.52 -24.35
N LYS A 119 -2.32 16.37 -23.73
CA LYS A 119 -1.55 15.85 -22.57
C LYS A 119 -0.33 15.05 -23.02
N ASP A 120 -0.44 14.35 -24.15
CA ASP A 120 0.66 13.54 -24.72
C ASP A 120 1.76 14.41 -25.37
N LEU A 121 1.42 15.66 -25.71
CA LEU A 121 2.39 16.73 -25.97
C LEU A 121 3.13 17.09 -24.67
N LYS A 122 4.14 16.28 -24.31
CA LYS A 122 4.93 16.47 -23.09
C LYS A 122 5.44 17.90 -22.95
N GLY A 123 5.10 18.48 -21.80
CA GLY A 123 5.56 19.76 -21.32
C GLY A 123 7.08 19.86 -21.20
N ARG A 124 7.55 21.08 -21.47
CA ARG A 124 8.84 21.67 -21.14
C ARG A 124 9.47 21.07 -19.88
N THR A 125 10.66 20.51 -20.05
CA THR A 125 11.67 20.35 -19.00
C THR A 125 11.83 21.70 -18.28
N ARG A 126 11.51 21.78 -16.99
CA ARG A 126 11.95 22.90 -16.15
C ARG A 126 13.45 22.74 -15.95
N ILE A 127 14.22 23.67 -16.53
CA ILE A 127 15.62 23.96 -16.17
C ILE A 127 15.62 24.68 -14.83
#